data_AF-A0A6C1EAV8-F1
#
_entry.id   AF-A0A6C1EAV8-F1
#
_cell.length_a   1.000
_cell.length_b   1.000
_cell.length_c   1.000
_cell.angle_alpha   90.00
_cell.angle_beta   90.00
_cell.angle_gamma   90.00
#
_symmetry.space_group_name_H-M   'P 1'
#
loop_
_entity.id
_entity.type
_entity.pdbx_description
1 polymer ?
#
loop_
_entity_poly.entity_id
_entity_poly.type
_entity_poly.pdbx_seq_one_letter_code
_entity_poly.pdbx_strand_id
1 'polypeptide(L)'
;MLRNITKLKGLGNRVHGQSLKPPLSRVQLTRSYYSSNGSSYRRFNNDDYSKKSSFKELILDKSSRKYLALFFGGCSLFYFTHLDKAPVSDRSRFIWVSRPLELTIGNYTYKSIWRQTQQEILPPQYPLTVKIENIFKKIVKAAYKDPSVDNSLLDGIKWEIHVVNDSTASPNAFVLPGGKVFIFSSILPICANEDGIATVLSHEFAHQLARHTAENLSKAPIYSILGLVLYTVTGANVFNNLLLDGFLRMPASRQMETEADYIGLMIMSRACFQPQESIKVWERMANFERNLNRGNAVNMEFLSTHPASVRRIENMTKWLPKANEIYEQSDCSSIGNYYKSFFAM
;
A
#
# COMPACT_ATOMS: atom_id res chain seq x y z
N MET A 1 37.16 54.48 -14.17
CA MET A 1 38.23 55.39 -14.62
C MET A 1 39.28 54.58 -15.36
N LEU A 2 39.51 54.95 -16.62
CA LEU A 2 40.78 54.94 -17.36
C LEU A 2 41.43 53.57 -17.64
N ARG A 3 41.41 53.09 -18.90
CA ARG A 3 42.34 53.42 -20.03
C ARG A 3 43.75 52.84 -19.75
N ASN A 4 44.54 52.35 -20.70
CA ASN A 4 44.50 52.03 -22.13
C ASN A 4 45.87 51.39 -22.45
N ILE A 5 46.08 51.04 -23.73
CA ILE A 5 47.34 51.06 -24.52
C ILE A 5 47.82 49.64 -24.88
N THR A 6 47.38 49.05 -26.01
CA THR A 6 47.76 49.26 -27.44
C THR A 6 49.13 48.75 -27.89
N LYS A 7 49.05 47.82 -28.87
CA LYS A 7 49.77 47.74 -30.18
C LYS A 7 51.28 47.45 -30.22
N LEU A 8 51.62 46.46 -31.06
CA LEU A 8 52.38 46.54 -32.35
C LEU A 8 52.57 45.10 -32.87
N LYS A 9 51.98 44.62 -33.99
CA LYS A 9 52.22 44.82 -35.44
C LYS A 9 53.65 44.54 -35.95
N GLY A 10 53.74 43.63 -36.94
CA GLY A 10 54.79 43.57 -37.98
C GLY A 10 55.52 42.22 -38.05
N LEU A 11 55.20 41.32 -38.99
CA LEU A 11 55.71 41.24 -40.39
C LEU A 11 57.15 40.69 -40.50
N GLY A 12 57.35 39.59 -41.24
CA GLY A 12 58.67 39.18 -41.70
C GLY A 12 58.74 37.75 -42.23
N ASN A 13 58.74 37.60 -43.55
CA ASN A 13 58.80 36.35 -44.32
C ASN A 13 60.20 35.73 -44.40
N ARG A 14 60.21 34.38 -44.56
CA ARG A 14 61.13 33.50 -45.34
C ARG A 14 62.64 33.72 -45.28
N VAL A 15 63.39 32.65 -44.97
CA VAL A 15 64.46 32.08 -45.84
C VAL A 15 64.65 30.58 -45.57
N HIS A 16 64.71 29.77 -46.62
CA HIS A 16 65.13 28.37 -46.66
C HIS A 16 66.66 28.25 -46.49
N GLY A 17 67.15 27.30 -45.68
CA GLY A 17 68.56 26.92 -45.65
C GLY A 17 68.71 25.43 -45.30
N GLN A 18 69.34 24.69 -46.21
CA GLN A 18 69.42 23.22 -46.25
C GLN A 18 70.43 22.63 -45.24
N SER A 19 70.05 21.44 -44.73
CA SER A 19 70.84 20.23 -44.46
C SER A 19 72.37 20.32 -44.31
N LEU A 20 72.87 20.02 -43.11
CA LEU A 20 74.16 19.34 -42.88
C LEU A 20 74.05 18.41 -41.64
N LYS A 21 74.45 17.14 -41.80
CA LYS A 21 74.74 16.12 -40.76
C LYS A 21 76.06 15.44 -41.17
N PRO A 22 76.75 14.68 -40.28
CA PRO A 22 77.11 14.86 -38.87
C PRO A 22 78.67 14.77 -38.72
N PRO A 23 79.25 14.58 -37.51
CA PRO A 23 79.55 13.20 -37.10
C PRO A 23 79.47 12.93 -35.58
N LEU A 24 79.56 11.64 -35.31
CA LEU A 24 79.41 10.91 -34.06
C LEU A 24 80.51 11.22 -33.03
N SER A 25 80.13 11.39 -31.75
CA SER A 25 80.93 10.86 -30.64
C SER A 25 80.06 10.53 -29.43
N ARG A 26 80.33 9.35 -28.89
CA ARG A 26 79.59 8.62 -27.87
C ARG A 26 80.18 8.97 -26.52
N VAL A 27 79.39 9.53 -25.60
CA VAL A 27 79.73 9.57 -24.17
C VAL A 27 78.60 8.89 -23.41
N GLN A 28 78.85 7.65 -23.00
CA GLN A 28 78.05 6.95 -22.00
C GLN A 28 78.37 7.55 -20.63
N LEU A 29 77.40 8.22 -20.01
CA LEU A 29 77.40 8.47 -18.58
C LEU A 29 76.26 7.66 -17.96
N THR A 30 76.65 6.59 -17.29
CA THR A 30 75.83 5.78 -16.41
C THR A 30 75.40 6.59 -15.20
N ARG A 31 74.10 6.65 -14.91
CA ARG A 31 73.60 6.97 -13.58
C ARG A 31 72.34 6.16 -13.29
N SER A 32 72.53 5.04 -12.59
CA SER A 32 71.45 4.31 -11.95
C SER A 32 71.05 5.06 -10.68
N TYR A 33 69.79 5.44 -10.56
CA TYR A 33 69.17 5.83 -9.29
C TYR A 33 67.89 5.03 -9.07
N TYR A 34 67.72 4.65 -7.81
CA TYR A 34 66.74 3.71 -7.29
C TYR A 34 65.27 4.05 -7.58
N SER A 35 64.52 2.97 -7.83
CA SER A 35 63.09 2.71 -7.58
C SER A 35 62.21 3.85 -7.04
N SER A 36 61.20 4.19 -7.85
CA SER A 36 59.85 4.49 -7.35
C SER A 36 58.87 3.78 -8.28
N ASN A 37 58.15 2.78 -7.75
CA ASN A 37 56.99 2.18 -8.37
C ASN A 37 55.97 3.29 -8.66
N GLY A 38 56.02 3.85 -9.87
CA GLY A 38 54.97 4.70 -10.39
C GLY A 38 53.75 3.83 -10.59
N SER A 39 52.83 3.86 -9.62
CA SER A 39 51.46 3.39 -9.78
C SER A 39 50.92 3.95 -11.09
N SER A 40 50.82 3.09 -12.10
CA SER A 40 50.18 3.45 -13.37
C SER A 40 48.73 3.75 -13.04
N TYR A 41 48.36 5.02 -13.03
CA TYR A 41 46.97 5.41 -12.99
C TYR A 41 46.36 4.91 -14.30
N ARG A 42 45.73 3.73 -14.28
CA ARG A 42 44.80 3.35 -15.34
C ARG A 42 43.70 4.40 -15.28
N ARG A 43 43.73 5.37 -16.17
CA ARG A 43 42.51 6.09 -16.52
C ARG A 43 41.48 5.00 -16.83
N PHE A 44 40.46 4.91 -16.00
CA PHE A 44 39.22 4.26 -16.40
C PHE A 44 38.75 5.04 -17.63
N ASN A 45 39.11 4.55 -18.82
CA ASN A 45 38.45 4.98 -20.02
C ASN A 45 36.99 4.59 -19.82
N ASN A 46 36.13 5.59 -19.69
CA ASN A 46 34.68 5.44 -19.66
C ASN A 46 34.11 5.04 -21.04
N ASP A 47 34.95 4.66 -22.00
CA ASP A 47 34.51 4.26 -23.33
C ASP A 47 33.85 2.86 -23.34
N ASP A 48 34.11 2.02 -22.33
CA ASP A 48 33.37 0.76 -22.12
C ASP A 48 32.06 0.95 -21.32
N TYR A 49 31.84 2.14 -20.76
CA TYR A 49 30.62 2.49 -20.01
C TYR A 49 29.47 3.00 -20.90
N SER A 50 29.58 2.84 -22.23
CA SER A 50 28.51 3.14 -23.18
C SER A 50 28.00 1.89 -23.93
N LYS A 51 28.09 0.70 -23.34
CA LYS A 51 27.15 -0.36 -23.68
C LYS A 51 25.97 -0.27 -22.72
N LYS A 52 25.11 0.73 -22.93
CA LYS A 52 23.71 0.63 -22.48
C LYS A 52 23.15 -0.59 -23.20
N SER A 53 23.28 -1.78 -22.61
CA SER A 53 22.60 -2.98 -23.09
C SER A 53 21.12 -2.65 -23.02
N SER A 54 20.55 -2.26 -24.15
CA SER A 54 19.12 -2.01 -24.25
C SER A 54 18.43 -3.32 -23.86
N PHE A 55 17.32 -3.25 -23.14
CA PHE A 55 16.49 -4.43 -22.86
C PHE A 55 16.19 -5.24 -24.15
N LYS A 56 16.19 -4.57 -25.32
CA LYS A 56 16.14 -5.19 -26.65
C LYS A 56 17.30 -6.14 -26.93
N GLU A 57 18.54 -5.78 -26.61
CA GLU A 57 19.70 -6.67 -26.75
C GLU A 57 19.63 -7.86 -25.79
N LEU A 58 19.11 -7.64 -24.57
CA LEU A 58 18.86 -8.71 -23.60
C LEU A 58 17.79 -9.70 -24.07
N ILE A 59 16.76 -9.25 -24.80
CA ILE A 59 15.72 -10.14 -25.37
C ILE A 59 16.21 -10.86 -26.62
N LEU A 60 17.00 -10.19 -27.47
CA LEU A 60 17.44 -10.70 -28.77
C LEU A 60 18.63 -11.67 -28.66
N ASP A 61 19.46 -11.57 -27.61
CA ASP A 61 20.57 -12.50 -27.39
C ASP A 61 20.09 -13.94 -27.09
N LYS A 62 20.76 -14.93 -27.70
CA LYS A 62 20.37 -16.34 -27.62
C LYS A 62 20.76 -16.97 -26.26
N SER A 63 21.80 -16.44 -25.62
CA SER A 63 22.24 -16.89 -24.29
C SER A 63 21.29 -16.40 -23.19
N SER A 64 20.97 -15.10 -23.21
CA SER A 64 20.02 -14.47 -22.28
C SER A 64 18.60 -15.04 -22.37
N ARG A 65 18.14 -15.46 -23.57
CA ARG A 65 16.82 -16.10 -23.75
C ARG A 65 16.61 -17.33 -22.89
N LYS A 66 17.64 -18.14 -22.62
CA LYS A 66 17.53 -19.31 -21.73
C LYS A 66 17.27 -18.88 -20.29
N TYR A 67 18.00 -17.88 -19.81
CA TYR A 67 17.82 -17.35 -18.46
C TYR A 67 16.49 -16.63 -18.31
N LEU A 68 16.04 -15.89 -19.33
CA LEU A 68 14.70 -15.29 -19.34
C LEU A 68 13.61 -16.37 -19.32
N ALA A 69 13.73 -17.43 -20.13
CA ALA A 69 12.78 -18.53 -20.11
C ALA A 69 12.73 -19.24 -18.74
N LEU A 70 13.88 -19.47 -18.10
CA LEU A 70 13.94 -20.02 -16.74
C LEU A 70 13.34 -19.08 -15.72
N PHE A 71 13.61 -17.78 -15.82
CA PHE A 71 13.06 -16.76 -14.93
C PHE A 71 11.54 -16.69 -15.05
N PHE A 72 11.00 -16.52 -16.27
CA PHE A 72 9.56 -16.46 -16.49
C PHE A 72 8.89 -17.79 -16.15
N GLY A 73 9.50 -18.93 -16.47
CA GLY A 73 9.02 -20.25 -16.07
C GLY A 73 8.95 -20.39 -14.54
N GLY A 74 9.99 -19.94 -13.83
CA GLY A 74 10.03 -19.91 -12.36
C GLY A 74 8.99 -18.96 -11.77
N CYS A 75 8.82 -17.75 -12.32
CA CYS A 75 7.80 -16.81 -11.89
C CYS A 75 6.37 -17.34 -12.13
N SER A 76 6.13 -17.98 -13.27
CA SER A 76 4.84 -18.62 -13.57
C SER A 76 4.56 -19.75 -12.58
N LEU A 77 5.53 -20.63 -12.33
CA LEU A 77 5.39 -21.69 -11.33
C LEU A 77 5.09 -21.10 -9.96
N PHE A 78 5.87 -20.11 -9.52
CA PHE A 78 5.66 -19.42 -8.25
C PHE A 78 4.27 -18.77 -8.15
N TYR A 79 3.79 -18.15 -9.22
CA TYR A 79 2.45 -17.57 -9.25
C TYR A 79 1.37 -18.64 -9.03
N PHE A 80 1.43 -19.73 -9.81
CA PHE A 80 0.43 -20.80 -9.72
C PHE A 80 0.46 -21.56 -8.40
N THR A 81 1.64 -21.74 -7.77
CA THR A 81 1.73 -22.42 -6.46
C THR A 81 1.25 -21.56 -5.28
N HIS A 82 1.09 -20.24 -5.47
CA HIS A 82 0.61 -19.31 -4.44
C HIS A 82 -0.76 -18.70 -4.81
N LEU A 83 -1.50 -19.37 -5.68
CA LEU A 83 -2.92 -19.10 -5.88
C LEU A 83 -3.73 -19.72 -4.75
N ASP A 84 -4.55 -18.90 -4.13
CA ASP A 84 -5.48 -19.23 -3.08
C ASP A 84 -6.91 -18.85 -3.50
N LYS A 85 -7.91 -19.36 -2.80
CA LYS A 85 -9.32 -19.00 -3.00
C LYS A 85 -9.74 -17.98 -1.95
N ALA A 86 -10.35 -16.88 -2.41
CA ALA A 86 -10.91 -15.88 -1.52
C ALA A 86 -12.08 -16.47 -0.72
N PRO A 87 -12.22 -16.10 0.57
CA PRO A 87 -13.38 -16.52 1.34
C PRO A 87 -14.65 -15.94 0.71
N VAL A 88 -15.75 -16.69 0.79
CA VAL A 88 -17.08 -16.33 0.25
C VAL A 88 -17.20 -16.31 -1.27
N SER A 89 -16.28 -15.70 -2.00
CA SER A 89 -16.42 -15.47 -3.45
C SER A 89 -15.81 -16.55 -4.34
N ASP A 90 -15.00 -17.45 -3.78
CA ASP A 90 -14.21 -18.46 -4.50
C ASP A 90 -13.34 -17.90 -5.64
N ARG A 91 -13.06 -16.60 -5.58
CA ARG A 91 -12.18 -15.90 -6.52
C ARG A 91 -10.76 -16.41 -6.33
N SER A 92 -10.09 -16.74 -7.44
CA SER A 92 -8.66 -17.02 -7.41
C SER A 92 -7.88 -15.73 -7.10
N ARG A 93 -7.09 -15.75 -6.04
CA ARG A 93 -6.26 -14.64 -5.58
C ARG A 93 -4.82 -15.10 -5.39
N PHE A 94 -3.87 -14.20 -5.57
CA PHE A 94 -2.45 -14.49 -5.41
C PHE A 94 -1.97 -13.90 -4.07
N ILE A 95 -1.56 -14.78 -3.15
CA ILE A 95 -1.03 -14.39 -1.84
C ILE A 95 0.25 -15.18 -1.58
N TRP A 96 1.40 -14.53 -1.71
CA TRP A 96 2.70 -15.10 -1.32
C TRP A 96 3.20 -14.58 0.03
N VAL A 97 2.58 -13.50 0.53
CA VAL A 97 2.92 -12.91 1.82
C VAL A 97 2.46 -13.84 2.95
N SER A 98 3.43 -14.38 3.68
CA SER A 98 3.18 -15.24 4.84
C SER A 98 2.58 -14.44 6.00
N ARG A 99 1.85 -15.11 6.91
CA ARG A 99 1.23 -14.45 8.07
C ARG A 99 2.27 -13.75 8.98
N PRO A 100 3.43 -14.32 9.32
CA PRO A 100 4.43 -13.62 10.12
C PRO A 100 4.98 -12.36 9.45
N LEU A 101 5.17 -12.38 8.12
CA LEU A 101 5.60 -11.22 7.36
C LEU A 101 4.52 -10.13 7.37
N GLU A 102 3.26 -10.51 7.16
CA GLU A 102 2.10 -9.62 7.22
C GLU A 102 2.01 -8.91 8.57
N LEU A 103 2.15 -9.64 9.69
CA LEU A 103 2.14 -9.08 11.05
C LEU A 103 3.33 -8.15 11.29
N THR A 104 4.50 -8.48 10.75
CA THR A 104 5.71 -7.64 10.85
C THR A 104 5.51 -6.31 10.15
N ILE A 105 4.97 -6.34 8.93
CA ILE A 105 4.63 -5.13 8.16
C ILE A 105 3.56 -4.33 8.90
N GLY A 106 2.50 -4.98 9.39
CA GLY A 106 1.45 -4.33 10.18
C GLY A 106 1.99 -3.60 11.42
N ASN A 107 2.93 -4.21 12.16
CA ASN A 107 3.57 -3.58 13.31
C ASN A 107 4.46 -2.38 12.92
N TYR A 108 5.16 -2.45 11.78
CA TYR A 108 5.93 -1.32 11.28
C TYR A 108 5.01 -0.13 10.95
N THR A 109 3.91 -0.40 10.24
CA THR A 109 2.91 0.60 9.88
C THR A 109 2.21 1.17 11.11
N TYR A 110 1.87 0.32 12.09
CA TYR A 110 1.34 0.75 13.38
C TYR A 110 2.26 1.76 14.05
N LYS A 111 3.57 1.48 14.14
CA LYS A 111 4.55 2.42 14.71
C LYS A 111 4.66 3.71 13.90
N SER A 112 4.51 3.65 12.58
CA SER A 112 4.50 4.85 11.71
C SER A 112 3.31 5.75 12.03
N ILE A 113 2.11 5.17 12.03
CA ILE A 113 0.85 5.87 12.30
C ILE A 113 0.81 6.38 13.74
N TRP A 114 1.20 5.56 14.71
CA TRP A 114 1.28 5.96 16.11
C TRP A 114 2.14 7.22 16.29
N ARG A 115 3.30 7.31 15.65
CA ARG A 115 4.14 8.52 15.73
C ARG A 115 3.45 9.77 15.19
N GLN A 116 2.60 9.61 14.17
CA GLN A 116 1.86 10.71 13.54
C GLN A 116 0.65 11.13 14.37
N THR A 117 -0.08 10.18 14.97
CA THR A 117 -1.39 10.44 15.59
C THR A 117 -1.41 10.39 17.11
N GLN A 118 -0.32 9.98 17.79
CA GLN A 118 -0.29 9.76 19.25
C GLN A 118 -0.78 10.94 20.09
N GLN A 119 -0.63 12.18 19.63
CA GLN A 119 -1.05 13.37 20.37
C GLN A 119 -2.58 13.58 20.34
N GLU A 120 -3.25 13.00 19.33
CA GLU A 120 -4.67 13.14 19.08
C GLU A 120 -5.46 11.90 19.52
N ILE A 121 -4.78 10.81 19.88
CA ILE A 121 -5.43 9.58 20.35
C ILE A 121 -6.05 9.81 21.73
N LEU A 122 -7.34 9.51 21.84
CA LEU A 122 -8.06 9.60 23.10
C LEU A 122 -7.58 8.53 24.10
N PRO A 123 -7.57 8.85 25.41
CA PRO A 123 -7.25 7.86 26.44
C PRO A 123 -8.19 6.64 26.41
N PRO A 124 -7.72 5.46 26.85
CA PRO A 124 -8.55 4.24 26.88
C PRO A 124 -9.82 4.37 27.73
N GLN A 125 -9.80 5.19 28.78
CA GLN A 125 -10.93 5.38 29.69
C GLN A 125 -11.97 6.36 29.16
N TYR A 126 -11.68 7.03 28.03
CA TYR A 126 -12.59 8.03 27.49
C TYR A 126 -13.91 7.36 27.02
N PRO A 127 -15.09 7.93 27.31
CA PRO A 127 -16.37 7.27 27.05
C PRO A 127 -16.56 6.82 25.59
N LEU A 128 -16.10 7.63 24.63
CA LEU A 128 -16.14 7.27 23.21
C LEU A 128 -15.24 6.07 22.87
N THR A 129 -14.04 6.01 23.44
CA THR A 129 -13.10 4.90 23.26
C THR A 129 -13.69 3.61 23.81
N VAL A 130 -14.20 3.64 25.04
CA VAL A 130 -14.85 2.49 25.68
C VAL A 130 -16.06 2.01 24.87
N LYS A 131 -16.86 2.94 24.35
CA LYS A 131 -18.02 2.63 23.51
C LYS A 131 -17.62 1.89 22.23
N ILE A 132 -16.66 2.44 21.49
CA ILE A 132 -16.16 1.84 20.24
C ILE A 132 -15.48 0.50 20.53
N GLU A 133 -14.75 0.40 21.64
CA GLU A 133 -14.14 -0.85 22.10
C GLU A 133 -15.18 -1.94 22.36
N ASN A 134 -16.28 -1.60 23.02
CA ASN A 134 -17.36 -2.54 23.27
C ASN A 134 -18.06 -2.99 21.97
N ILE A 135 -18.26 -2.06 21.02
CA ILE A 135 -18.82 -2.38 19.69
C ILE A 135 -17.91 -3.38 18.98
N PHE A 136 -16.62 -3.08 18.90
CA PHE A 136 -15.66 -3.92 18.19
C PHE A 136 -15.46 -5.27 18.86
N LYS A 137 -15.47 -5.34 20.20
CA LYS A 137 -15.45 -6.62 20.94
C LYS A 137 -16.63 -7.52 20.58
N LYS A 138 -17.84 -6.96 20.40
CA LYS A 138 -19.01 -7.71 19.93
C LYS A 138 -18.79 -8.25 18.50
N ILE A 139 -18.25 -7.42 17.60
CA ILE A 139 -17.91 -7.80 16.22
C ILE A 139 -16.90 -8.97 16.20
N VAL A 140 -15.80 -8.85 16.95
CA VAL A 140 -14.79 -9.92 17.02
C VAL A 140 -15.38 -11.21 17.59
N LYS A 141 -16.18 -11.11 18.66
CA LYS A 141 -16.86 -12.28 19.25
C LYS A 141 -17.82 -12.95 18.26
N ALA A 142 -18.50 -12.16 17.44
CA ALA A 142 -19.40 -12.67 16.41
C ALA A 142 -18.63 -13.36 15.27
N ALA A 143 -17.47 -12.84 14.88
CA ALA A 143 -16.63 -13.47 13.86
C ALA A 143 -16.08 -14.84 14.30
N TYR A 144 -15.71 -15.03 15.57
CA TYR A 144 -15.34 -16.36 16.09
C TYR A 144 -16.47 -17.40 15.99
N LYS A 145 -17.74 -16.96 15.94
CA LYS A 145 -18.91 -17.83 15.77
C LYS A 145 -19.28 -18.05 14.30
N ASP A 146 -18.67 -17.33 13.37
CA ASP A 146 -19.00 -17.42 11.95
C ASP A 146 -18.27 -18.64 11.33
N PRO A 147 -19.01 -19.64 10.80
CA PRO A 147 -18.39 -20.82 10.20
C PRO A 147 -17.58 -20.52 8.93
N SER A 148 -17.78 -19.35 8.30
CA SER A 148 -17.03 -18.93 7.12
C SER A 148 -15.70 -18.23 7.46
N VAL A 149 -15.44 -17.96 8.74
CA VAL A 149 -14.22 -17.30 9.21
C VAL A 149 -13.21 -18.35 9.67
N ASP A 150 -11.98 -18.22 9.17
CA ASP A 150 -10.85 -19.01 9.67
C ASP A 150 -10.39 -18.45 11.02
N ASN A 151 -10.70 -19.17 12.10
CA ASN A 151 -10.35 -18.78 13.47
C ASN A 151 -8.83 -18.65 13.68
N SER A 152 -8.00 -19.34 12.89
CA SER A 152 -6.54 -19.20 12.98
C SER A 152 -6.06 -17.78 12.65
N LEU A 153 -6.87 -16.99 11.95
CA LEU A 153 -6.59 -15.58 11.66
C LEU A 153 -6.82 -14.68 12.86
N LEU A 154 -7.60 -15.11 13.84
CA LEU A 154 -7.99 -14.37 15.04
C LEU A 154 -7.21 -14.79 16.29
N ASP A 155 -6.78 -16.05 16.32
CA ASP A 155 -6.07 -16.63 17.46
C ASP A 155 -4.77 -15.88 17.78
N GLY A 156 -4.56 -15.59 19.06
CA GLY A 156 -3.37 -14.88 19.55
C GLY A 156 -3.30 -13.39 19.22
N ILE A 157 -4.33 -12.80 18.59
CA ILE A 157 -4.37 -11.38 18.29
C ILE A 157 -4.87 -10.57 19.49
N LYS A 158 -4.07 -9.59 19.91
CA LYS A 158 -4.46 -8.60 20.92
C LYS A 158 -5.05 -7.36 20.23
N TRP A 159 -6.38 -7.30 20.23
CA TRP A 159 -7.14 -6.18 19.69
C TRP A 159 -6.96 -4.92 20.53
N GLU A 160 -6.49 -3.85 19.90
CA GLU A 160 -6.30 -2.52 20.52
C GLU A 160 -6.94 -1.47 19.63
N ILE A 161 -7.73 -0.58 20.23
CA ILE A 161 -8.48 0.45 19.52
C ILE A 161 -7.91 1.81 19.84
N HIS A 162 -7.70 2.60 18.79
CA HIS A 162 -7.22 3.95 18.84
C HIS A 162 -8.26 4.87 18.20
N VAL A 163 -8.86 5.72 19.01
CA VAL A 163 -9.76 6.77 18.53
C VAL A 163 -8.95 8.04 18.36
N VAL A 164 -8.74 8.46 17.12
CA VAL A 164 -8.03 9.70 16.78
C VAL A 164 -9.03 10.85 16.81
N ASN A 165 -8.89 11.75 17.76
CA ASN A 165 -9.77 12.90 17.91
C ASN A 165 -9.21 14.13 17.18
N ASP A 166 -9.25 14.07 15.85
CA ASP A 166 -8.94 15.20 14.99
C ASP A 166 -10.13 15.47 14.07
N SER A 167 -10.80 16.60 14.32
CA SER A 167 -11.92 17.06 13.49
C SER A 167 -11.48 17.65 12.14
N THR A 168 -10.19 17.95 11.98
CA THR A 168 -9.61 18.46 10.73
C THR A 168 -9.10 17.35 9.82
N ALA A 169 -8.83 16.16 10.38
CA ALA A 169 -8.51 14.96 9.62
C ALA A 169 -9.69 14.52 8.74
N SER A 170 -9.35 13.98 7.58
CA SER A 170 -10.34 13.39 6.66
C SER A 170 -11.04 12.18 7.32
N PRO A 171 -12.35 11.98 7.12
CA PRO A 171 -13.07 10.83 7.63
C PRO A 171 -12.37 9.52 7.25
N ASN A 172 -11.99 8.72 8.25
CA ASN A 172 -11.29 7.46 8.04
C ASN A 172 -11.49 6.45 9.18
N ALA A 173 -11.35 5.18 8.85
CA ALA A 173 -11.22 4.06 9.76
C ALA A 173 -10.47 2.94 9.04
N PHE A 174 -9.60 2.22 9.74
CA PHE A 174 -8.91 1.06 9.18
C PHE A 174 -8.47 0.11 10.27
N VAL A 175 -8.34 -1.16 9.91
CA VAL A 175 -7.79 -2.21 10.77
C VAL A 175 -6.48 -2.69 10.16
N LEU A 176 -5.41 -2.74 10.97
CA LEU A 176 -4.10 -3.23 10.56
C LEU A 176 -3.92 -4.70 10.94
N PRO A 177 -3.07 -5.45 10.19
CA PRO A 177 -2.63 -6.77 10.62
C PRO A 177 -2.01 -6.71 12.02
N GLY A 178 -2.39 -7.66 12.89
CA GLY A 178 -1.95 -7.68 14.29
C GLY A 178 -2.90 -7.00 15.27
N GLY A 179 -4.10 -6.64 14.82
CA GLY A 179 -5.22 -6.28 15.70
C GLY A 179 -5.27 -4.82 16.14
N LYS A 180 -4.64 -3.92 15.38
CA LYS A 180 -4.67 -2.48 15.69
C LYS A 180 -5.77 -1.82 14.87
N VAL A 181 -6.74 -1.22 15.55
CA VAL A 181 -7.91 -0.59 14.94
C VAL A 181 -7.78 0.91 15.13
N PHE A 182 -7.88 1.67 14.04
CA PHE A 182 -7.92 3.13 14.09
C PHE A 182 -9.26 3.62 13.57
N ILE A 183 -9.85 4.58 14.29
CA ILE A 183 -11.06 5.27 13.87
C ILE A 183 -10.90 6.76 14.15
N PHE A 184 -11.21 7.59 13.17
CA PHE A 184 -11.12 9.03 13.27
C PHE A 184 -12.46 9.60 13.71
N SER A 185 -12.47 10.53 14.67
CA SER A 185 -13.72 11.13 15.16
C SER A 185 -14.51 11.82 14.03
N SER A 186 -13.84 12.25 12.96
CA SER A 186 -14.43 12.83 11.76
C SER A 186 -15.34 11.87 10.95
N ILE A 187 -15.26 10.54 11.12
CA ILE A 187 -16.17 9.58 10.45
C ILE A 187 -17.47 9.35 11.23
N LEU A 188 -17.51 9.70 12.52
CA LEU A 188 -18.65 9.44 13.40
C LEU A 188 -19.95 10.14 12.97
N PRO A 189 -19.94 11.38 12.45
CA PRO A 189 -21.14 12.00 11.89
C PRO A 189 -21.76 11.21 10.73
N ILE A 190 -20.94 10.52 9.94
CA ILE A 190 -21.41 9.64 8.84
C ILE A 190 -21.96 8.33 9.40
N CYS A 191 -21.37 7.82 10.48
CA CYS A 191 -21.86 6.63 11.17
C CYS A 191 -23.22 6.88 11.86
N ALA A 192 -23.44 8.08 12.40
CA ALA A 192 -24.66 8.54 13.09
C ALA A 192 -25.02 7.82 14.40
N ASN A 193 -24.89 6.49 14.49
CA ASN A 193 -25.23 5.68 15.66
C ASN A 193 -24.29 4.46 15.81
N GLU A 194 -24.55 3.61 16.81
CA GLU A 194 -23.73 2.42 17.08
C GLU A 194 -23.76 1.39 15.95
N ASP A 195 -24.92 1.17 15.34
CA ASP A 195 -25.08 0.26 14.20
C ASP A 195 -24.27 0.75 12.98
N GLY A 196 -24.19 2.06 12.79
CA GLY A 196 -23.39 2.65 11.73
C GLY A 196 -21.89 2.59 12.00
N ILE A 197 -21.46 2.78 13.26
CA ILE A 197 -20.06 2.53 13.66
C ILE A 197 -19.72 1.06 13.44
N ALA A 198 -20.64 0.16 13.82
CA ALA A 198 -20.45 -1.27 13.63
C ALA A 198 -20.39 -1.67 12.15
N THR A 199 -21.12 -0.99 11.27
CA THR A 199 -21.03 -1.18 9.82
C THR A 199 -19.60 -0.91 9.33
N VAL A 200 -19.05 0.27 9.63
CA VAL A 200 -17.70 0.66 9.18
C VAL A 200 -16.65 -0.28 9.76
N LEU A 201 -16.72 -0.55 11.07
CA LEU A 201 -15.74 -1.43 11.71
C LEU A 201 -15.82 -2.88 11.23
N SER A 202 -17.02 -3.39 10.95
CA SER A 202 -17.19 -4.75 10.41
C SER A 202 -16.69 -4.85 8.98
N HIS A 203 -16.86 -3.80 8.18
CA HIS A 203 -16.27 -3.69 6.83
C HIS A 203 -14.74 -3.71 6.88
N GLU A 204 -14.13 -2.87 7.71
CA GLU A 204 -12.67 -2.84 7.86
C GLU A 204 -12.10 -4.15 8.42
N PHE A 205 -12.82 -4.76 9.36
CA PHE A 205 -12.44 -6.05 9.90
C PHE A 205 -12.58 -7.17 8.86
N ALA A 206 -13.59 -7.10 7.99
CA ALA A 206 -13.76 -8.04 6.88
C ALA A 206 -12.59 -7.99 5.90
N HIS A 207 -12.00 -6.83 5.64
CA HIS A 207 -10.76 -6.75 4.86
C HIS A 207 -9.61 -7.55 5.48
N GLN A 208 -9.51 -7.57 6.81
CA GLN A 208 -8.50 -8.35 7.53
C GLN A 208 -8.80 -9.84 7.53
N LEU A 209 -10.06 -10.23 7.75
CA LEU A 209 -10.49 -11.64 7.66
C LEU A 209 -10.27 -12.21 6.26
N ALA A 210 -10.54 -11.42 5.22
CA ALA A 210 -10.28 -11.79 3.85
C ALA A 210 -8.83 -11.58 3.41
N ARG A 211 -7.92 -11.14 4.30
CA ARG A 211 -6.49 -10.90 4.01
C ARG A 211 -6.27 -10.03 2.77
N HIS A 212 -7.13 -9.05 2.52
CA HIS A 212 -7.03 -8.15 1.36
C HIS A 212 -5.74 -7.31 1.39
N THR A 213 -5.28 -6.92 2.58
CA THR A 213 -3.97 -6.26 2.76
C THR A 213 -2.82 -7.16 2.29
N ALA A 214 -2.83 -8.45 2.64
CA ALA A 214 -1.81 -9.40 2.18
C ALA A 214 -1.87 -9.63 0.67
N GLU A 215 -3.06 -9.65 0.07
CA GLU A 215 -3.24 -9.75 -1.38
C GLU A 215 -2.68 -8.50 -2.10
N ASN A 216 -2.91 -7.30 -1.57
CA ASN A 216 -2.35 -6.06 -2.13
C ASN A 216 -0.82 -5.99 -1.98
N LEU A 217 -0.30 -6.32 -0.80
CA LEU A 217 1.14 -6.43 -0.57
C LEU A 217 1.79 -7.46 -1.50
N SER A 218 1.08 -8.56 -1.79
CA SER A 218 1.57 -9.60 -2.71
C SER A 218 1.76 -9.09 -4.14
N LYS A 219 1.00 -8.07 -4.55
CA LYS A 219 1.11 -7.45 -5.88
C LYS A 219 2.24 -6.40 -5.95
N ALA A 220 2.71 -5.89 -4.81
CA ALA A 220 3.69 -4.80 -4.75
C ALA A 220 5.02 -5.09 -5.50
N PRO A 221 5.67 -6.26 -5.33
CA PRO A 221 6.87 -6.57 -6.08
C PRO A 221 6.62 -6.71 -7.57
N ILE A 222 5.45 -7.23 -7.97
CA ILE A 222 5.07 -7.42 -9.37
C ILE A 222 4.99 -6.06 -10.06
N TYR A 223 4.29 -5.09 -9.45
CA TYR A 223 4.22 -3.74 -9.97
C TYR A 223 5.58 -3.05 -9.96
N SER A 224 6.43 -3.32 -8.96
CA SER A 224 7.80 -2.77 -8.88
C SER A 224 8.67 -3.27 -10.03
N ILE A 225 8.63 -4.57 -10.32
CA ILE A 225 9.33 -5.18 -11.46
C ILE A 225 8.79 -4.63 -12.77
N LEU A 226 7.46 -4.55 -12.94
CA LEU A 226 6.84 -4.01 -14.14
C LEU A 226 7.22 -2.54 -14.37
N GLY A 227 7.24 -1.74 -13.30
CA GLY A 227 7.66 -0.35 -13.34
C GLY A 227 9.12 -0.18 -13.72
N LEU A 228 10.01 -1.03 -13.20
CA LEU A 228 11.41 -1.06 -13.60
C LEU A 228 11.55 -1.39 -15.09
N VAL A 229 10.85 -2.42 -15.58
CA VAL A 229 10.84 -2.76 -17.01
C VAL A 229 10.33 -1.59 -17.85
N LEU A 230 9.22 -0.96 -17.45
CA LEU A 230 8.67 0.19 -18.15
C LEU A 230 9.65 1.36 -18.17
N TYR A 231 10.30 1.66 -17.04
CA TYR A 231 11.36 2.67 -16.94
C TYR A 231 12.52 2.37 -17.89
N THR A 232 12.96 1.13 -18.01
CA THR A 232 14.04 0.78 -18.95
C THR A 232 13.66 0.98 -20.42
N VAL A 233 12.36 0.89 -20.75
CA VAL A 233 11.84 1.03 -22.12
C VAL A 233 11.50 2.48 -22.46
N THR A 234 10.89 3.21 -21.53
CA THR A 234 10.31 4.54 -21.79
C THR A 234 11.04 5.69 -21.09
N GLY A 235 11.88 5.39 -20.10
CA GLY A 235 12.51 6.40 -19.23
C GLY A 235 11.55 7.05 -18.22
N ALA A 236 10.27 6.68 -18.21
CA ALA A 236 9.27 7.24 -17.30
C ALA A 236 9.48 6.71 -15.87
N ASN A 237 9.80 7.60 -14.93
CA ASN A 237 9.91 7.24 -13.52
C ASN A 237 8.52 7.28 -12.87
N VAL A 238 7.85 6.13 -12.82
CA VAL A 238 6.54 5.97 -12.16
C VAL A 238 6.68 5.77 -10.64
N PHE A 239 7.92 5.70 -10.11
CA PHE A 239 8.22 4.95 -8.89
C PHE A 239 8.76 5.75 -7.69
N ASN A 240 8.32 6.99 -7.45
CA ASN A 240 8.95 7.80 -6.40
C ASN A 240 8.32 7.81 -4.99
N ASN A 241 7.15 7.24 -4.69
CA ASN A 241 6.57 7.33 -3.32
C ASN A 241 5.74 6.12 -2.83
N LEU A 242 5.76 4.97 -3.51
CA LEU A 242 4.67 3.98 -3.40
C LEU A 242 4.94 2.74 -2.51
N LEU A 243 6.18 2.45 -2.14
CA LEU A 243 6.58 1.04 -1.95
C LEU A 243 6.07 0.32 -0.70
N LEU A 244 5.68 1.00 0.39
CA LEU A 244 5.15 0.33 1.58
C LEU A 244 3.88 1.00 2.12
N ASP A 245 3.93 2.30 2.43
CA ASP A 245 2.75 3.04 2.90
C ASP A 245 1.68 3.17 1.79
N GLY A 246 2.11 3.32 0.53
CA GLY A 246 1.21 3.39 -0.63
C GLY A 246 0.48 2.09 -0.93
N PHE A 247 1.12 0.93 -0.70
CA PHE A 247 0.49 -0.38 -0.95
C PHE A 247 -0.51 -0.79 0.14
N LEU A 248 -0.31 -0.32 1.38
CA LEU A 248 -1.29 -0.49 2.45
C LEU A 248 -2.48 0.45 2.30
N ARG A 249 -2.26 1.63 1.70
CA ARG A 249 -3.29 2.60 1.33
C ARG A 249 -3.79 2.43 -0.11
N MET A 250 -3.42 1.35 -0.79
CA MET A 250 -3.93 1.10 -2.13
C MET A 250 -5.42 0.77 -2.03
N PRO A 251 -6.27 1.39 -2.87
CA PRO A 251 -7.69 1.08 -2.86
C PRO A 251 -7.90 -0.41 -3.12
N ALA A 252 -8.82 -1.02 -2.38
CA ALA A 252 -9.14 -2.40 -2.63
C ALA A 252 -9.78 -2.53 -4.02
N SER A 253 -9.59 -3.67 -4.66
CA SER A 253 -10.28 -3.93 -5.92
C SER A 253 -11.80 -3.95 -5.69
N ARG A 254 -12.60 -3.64 -6.72
CA ARG A 254 -14.08 -3.69 -6.61
C ARG A 254 -14.61 -5.03 -6.10
N GLN A 255 -13.90 -6.13 -6.40
CA GLN A 255 -14.24 -7.46 -5.89
C GLN A 255 -13.94 -7.58 -4.40
N MET A 256 -12.81 -7.06 -3.92
CA MET A 256 -12.46 -7.02 -2.48
C MET A 256 -13.46 -6.18 -1.68
N GLU A 257 -13.89 -5.03 -2.21
CA GLU A 257 -14.93 -4.22 -1.55
C GLU A 257 -16.25 -4.99 -1.44
N THR A 258 -16.64 -5.71 -2.50
CA THR A 258 -17.86 -6.54 -2.49
C THR A 258 -17.75 -7.70 -1.50
N GLU A 259 -16.57 -8.33 -1.41
CA GLU A 259 -16.26 -9.37 -0.42
C GLU A 259 -16.32 -8.83 1.01
N ALA A 260 -15.73 -7.66 1.25
CA ALA A 260 -15.73 -7.00 2.55
C ALA A 260 -17.13 -6.52 2.96
N ASP A 261 -17.93 -5.97 2.03
CA ASP A 261 -19.32 -5.59 2.27
C ASP A 261 -20.15 -6.80 2.72
N TYR A 262 -20.01 -7.94 2.02
CA TYR A 262 -20.76 -9.14 2.35
C TYR A 262 -20.36 -9.67 3.72
N ILE A 263 -19.06 -9.92 3.94
CA ILE A 263 -18.55 -10.48 5.19
C ILE A 263 -18.88 -9.53 6.36
N GLY A 264 -18.65 -8.22 6.19
CA GLY A 264 -18.94 -7.21 7.18
C GLY A 264 -20.42 -7.16 7.54
N LEU A 265 -21.32 -7.21 6.54
CA LEU A 265 -22.77 -7.26 6.75
C LEU A 265 -23.20 -8.51 7.54
N MET A 266 -22.65 -9.69 7.20
CA MET A 266 -22.97 -10.93 7.91
C MET A 266 -22.43 -10.90 9.36
N ILE A 267 -21.24 -10.33 9.60
CA ILE A 267 -20.64 -10.24 10.93
C ILE A 267 -21.39 -9.24 11.81
N MET A 268 -21.71 -8.04 11.30
CA MET A 268 -22.46 -7.05 12.09
C MET A 268 -23.84 -7.58 12.49
N SER A 269 -24.47 -8.36 11.60
CA SER A 269 -25.74 -9.03 11.88
C SER A 269 -25.60 -10.02 13.04
N ARG A 270 -24.55 -10.86 13.04
CA ARG A 270 -24.25 -11.78 14.15
C ARG A 270 -23.86 -11.08 15.45
N ALA A 271 -23.30 -9.87 15.34
CA ALA A 271 -22.92 -9.05 16.48
C ALA A 271 -24.09 -8.25 17.09
N CYS A 272 -25.32 -8.49 16.61
CA CYS A 272 -26.54 -7.83 17.06
C CYS A 272 -26.64 -6.35 16.70
N PHE A 273 -26.03 -5.94 15.58
CA PHE A 273 -26.22 -4.62 15.00
C PHE A 273 -27.17 -4.66 13.81
N GLN A 274 -27.97 -3.61 13.64
CA GLN A 274 -29.05 -3.58 12.67
C GLN A 274 -28.52 -3.61 11.21
N PRO A 275 -28.80 -4.65 10.41
CA PRO A 275 -28.23 -4.78 9.07
C PRO A 275 -28.65 -3.67 8.10
N GLN A 276 -29.85 -3.11 8.27
CA GLN A 276 -30.40 -2.01 7.47
C GLN A 276 -29.61 -0.72 7.64
N GLU A 277 -28.89 -0.55 8.76
CA GLU A 277 -28.08 0.65 8.96
C GLU A 277 -26.89 0.69 8.00
N SER A 278 -26.42 -0.46 7.52
CA SER A 278 -25.34 -0.53 6.55
C SER A 278 -25.63 0.29 5.30
N ILE A 279 -26.82 0.12 4.72
CA ILE A 279 -27.27 0.88 3.54
C ILE A 279 -27.28 2.38 3.83
N LYS A 280 -27.82 2.78 4.98
CA LYS A 280 -27.91 4.20 5.33
C LYS A 280 -26.54 4.84 5.53
N VAL A 281 -25.56 4.12 6.09
CA VAL A 281 -24.17 4.60 6.19
C VAL A 281 -23.61 4.88 4.80
N TRP A 282 -23.76 3.95 3.86
CA TRP A 282 -23.26 4.13 2.50
C TRP A 282 -23.99 5.24 1.73
N GLU A 283 -25.29 5.41 1.93
CA GLU A 283 -26.04 6.55 1.40
C GLU A 283 -25.55 7.88 1.98
N ARG A 284 -25.33 7.96 3.30
CA ARG A 284 -24.77 9.14 3.96
C ARG A 284 -23.36 9.45 3.46
N MET A 285 -22.53 8.44 3.27
CA MET A 285 -21.18 8.56 2.71
C MET A 285 -21.22 9.13 1.28
N ALA A 286 -22.08 8.58 0.42
CA ALA A 286 -22.25 9.05 -0.96
C ALA A 286 -22.87 10.46 -1.04
N ASN A 287 -23.74 10.84 -0.09
CA ASN A 287 -24.27 12.19 0.02
C ASN A 287 -23.18 13.17 0.48
N PHE A 288 -22.37 12.78 1.47
CA PHE A 288 -21.27 13.59 1.98
C PHE A 288 -20.23 13.88 0.88
N GLU A 289 -19.88 12.87 0.06
CA GLU A 289 -19.04 13.03 -1.13
C GLU A 289 -19.59 14.06 -2.12
N ARG A 290 -20.86 13.93 -2.48
CA ARG A 290 -21.53 14.85 -3.41
C ARG A 290 -21.56 16.29 -2.90
N ASN A 291 -21.67 16.48 -1.59
CA ASN A 291 -21.68 17.80 -0.98
C ASN A 291 -20.26 18.43 -0.98
N LEU A 292 -19.21 17.64 -0.77
CA LEU A 292 -17.82 18.12 -0.81
C LEU A 292 -17.38 18.54 -2.23
N ASN A 293 -17.77 17.76 -3.25
CA ASN A 293 -17.48 18.06 -4.65
C ASN A 293 -18.11 19.37 -5.17
N ARG A 294 -18.94 20.05 -4.38
CA ARG A 294 -19.60 21.31 -4.74
C ARG A 294 -18.99 22.57 -4.10
N GLY A 295 -17.99 22.46 -3.22
CA GLY A 295 -17.53 23.65 -2.49
C GLY A 295 -16.10 23.66 -1.95
N ASN A 296 -15.44 22.52 -1.73
CA ASN A 296 -14.03 22.42 -1.39
C ASN A 296 -13.59 20.95 -1.49
N ALA A 297 -12.48 20.68 -2.17
CA ALA A 297 -11.93 19.34 -2.36
C ALA A 297 -11.31 18.78 -1.07
N VAL A 298 -12.13 18.44 -0.08
CA VAL A 298 -11.68 17.57 1.02
C VAL A 298 -11.62 16.16 0.46
N ASN A 299 -10.41 15.66 0.24
CA ASN A 299 -10.20 14.27 -0.15
C ASN A 299 -10.58 13.38 1.04
N MET A 300 -11.63 12.56 0.88
CA MET A 300 -11.94 11.55 1.89
C MET A 300 -11.00 10.37 1.73
N GLU A 301 -10.06 10.22 2.66
CA GLU A 301 -9.14 9.07 2.66
C GLU A 301 -9.91 7.74 2.66
N PHE A 302 -11.02 7.65 3.40
CA PHE A 302 -11.89 6.47 3.39
C PHE A 302 -12.49 6.18 2.01
N LEU A 303 -13.06 7.17 1.30
CA LEU A 303 -13.63 6.91 -0.03
C LEU A 303 -12.57 6.77 -1.13
N SER A 304 -11.40 7.38 -0.95
CA SER A 304 -10.25 7.16 -1.83
C SER A 304 -9.78 5.72 -1.79
N THR A 305 -9.91 5.06 -0.64
CA THR A 305 -9.56 3.65 -0.44
C THR A 305 -10.75 2.70 -0.65
N HIS A 306 -11.97 3.17 -0.37
CA HIS A 306 -13.24 2.44 -0.42
C HIS A 306 -14.33 3.22 -1.18
N PRO A 307 -14.29 3.27 -2.53
CA PRO A 307 -15.25 4.05 -3.28
C PRO A 307 -16.68 3.57 -3.05
N ALA A 308 -17.57 4.50 -2.67
CA ALA A 308 -19.00 4.24 -2.60
C ALA A 308 -19.54 4.07 -4.03
N SER A 309 -20.32 3.02 -4.28
CA SER A 309 -20.96 2.83 -5.58
C SER A 309 -22.39 2.36 -5.42
N VAL A 310 -23.25 2.76 -6.36
CA VAL A 310 -24.66 2.33 -6.41
C VAL A 310 -24.76 0.80 -6.38
N ARG A 311 -23.85 0.11 -7.07
CA ARG A 311 -23.76 -1.34 -7.09
C ARG A 311 -23.54 -1.96 -5.71
N ARG A 312 -22.79 -1.31 -4.82
CA ARG A 312 -22.60 -1.80 -3.44
C ARG A 312 -23.91 -1.74 -2.66
N ILE A 313 -24.64 -0.63 -2.77
CA ILE A 313 -25.96 -0.46 -2.16
C ILE A 313 -26.95 -1.52 -2.68
N GLU A 314 -26.97 -1.76 -3.99
CA GLU A 314 -27.78 -2.82 -4.60
C GLU A 314 -27.42 -4.21 -4.08
N ASN A 315 -26.12 -4.53 -3.98
CA ASN A 315 -25.64 -5.80 -3.45
C ASN A 315 -26.06 -5.98 -1.98
N MET A 316 -25.85 -4.98 -1.13
CA MET A 316 -26.26 -5.03 0.27
C MET A 316 -27.77 -5.20 0.41
N THR A 317 -28.55 -4.48 -0.40
CA THR A 317 -30.02 -4.64 -0.44
C THR A 317 -30.42 -6.07 -0.78
N LYS A 318 -29.73 -6.70 -1.73
CA LYS A 318 -29.94 -8.10 -2.08
C LYS A 318 -29.55 -9.07 -0.95
N TRP A 319 -28.55 -8.74 -0.14
CA TRP A 319 -28.09 -9.58 0.97
C TRP A 319 -28.84 -9.32 2.28
N LEU A 320 -29.58 -8.21 2.40
CA LEU A 320 -30.34 -7.86 3.59
C LEU A 320 -31.25 -8.98 4.10
N PRO A 321 -32.01 -9.72 3.28
CA PRO A 321 -32.85 -10.81 3.78
C PRO A 321 -32.05 -11.85 4.57
N LYS A 322 -30.90 -12.25 4.04
CA LYS A 322 -29.98 -13.19 4.70
C LYS A 322 -29.34 -12.58 5.95
N ALA A 323 -28.96 -11.31 5.89
CA ALA A 323 -28.42 -10.59 7.03
C ALA A 323 -29.43 -10.50 8.19
N ASN A 324 -30.69 -10.22 7.87
CA ASN A 324 -31.80 -10.20 8.84
C ASN A 324 -32.06 -11.58 9.44
N GLU A 325 -32.05 -12.64 8.62
CA GLU A 325 -32.17 -14.01 9.12
C GLU A 325 -31.07 -14.34 10.14
N ILE A 326 -29.82 -13.99 9.82
CA ILE A 326 -28.68 -14.17 10.72
C ILE A 326 -28.83 -13.34 11.99
N TYR A 327 -29.29 -12.09 11.87
CA TYR A 327 -29.55 -11.21 13.01
C TYR A 327 -30.62 -11.80 13.95
N GLU A 328 -31.71 -12.35 13.39
CA GLU A 328 -32.80 -12.97 14.14
C GLU A 328 -32.41 -14.31 14.80
N GLN A 329 -31.62 -15.12 14.10
CA GLN A 329 -31.10 -16.40 14.60
C GLN A 329 -30.02 -16.25 15.67
N SER A 330 -29.32 -15.11 15.67
CA SER A 330 -28.31 -14.81 16.68
C SER A 330 -28.98 -14.56 18.04
N ASP A 331 -28.21 -14.68 19.13
CA ASP A 331 -28.66 -14.45 20.52
C ASP A 331 -29.22 -13.03 20.81
N CYS A 332 -29.36 -12.21 19.77
CA CYS A 332 -29.83 -10.84 19.74
C CYS A 332 -31.33 -10.74 20.08
N SER A 333 -32.14 -11.71 19.63
CA SER A 333 -33.60 -11.69 19.84
C SER A 333 -33.97 -11.91 21.31
N SER A 334 -33.17 -12.66 22.06
CA SER A 334 -33.36 -12.93 23.49
C SER A 334 -33.34 -11.64 24.32
N ILE A 335 -32.55 -10.63 23.95
CA ILE A 335 -32.49 -9.34 24.64
C ILE A 335 -33.56 -8.37 24.13
N GLY A 336 -33.79 -8.34 22.82
CA GLY A 336 -34.79 -7.45 22.21
C GLY A 336 -36.24 -7.80 22.57
N ASN A 337 -36.57 -9.09 22.68
CA ASN A 337 -37.90 -9.55 23.07
C ASN A 337 -38.19 -9.28 24.55
N TYR A 338 -37.21 -9.46 25.45
CA TYR A 338 -37.36 -9.08 26.86
C TYR A 338 -37.60 -7.57 27.02
N TYR A 339 -36.85 -6.73 26.29
CA TYR A 339 -37.02 -5.28 26.33
C TYR A 339 -38.38 -4.85 25.76
N LYS A 340 -38.79 -5.39 24.60
CA LYS A 340 -40.13 -5.13 24.04
C LYS A 340 -41.25 -5.61 24.95
N SER A 341 -41.12 -6.77 25.61
CA SER A 341 -42.12 -7.26 26.56
C SER A 341 -42.19 -6.43 27.85
N PHE A 342 -41.05 -5.87 28.29
CA PHE A 342 -40.99 -5.06 29.51
C PHE A 342 -41.62 -3.66 29.33
N PHE A 343 -41.52 -3.07 28.14
CA PHE A 343 -42.13 -1.77 27.82
C PHE A 343 -43.51 -1.88 27.15
N ALA A 344 -43.99 -3.09 26.88
CA ALA A 344 -45.35 -3.36 26.42
C ALA A 344 -46.31 -3.78 27.55
N MET A 345 -45.80 -3.87 28.80
CA MET A 345 -46.57 -3.81 30.04
C MET A 345 -46.60 -2.38 30.54
#